data_AF-A0A2V7DBG5-F1
#
_entry.id   AF-A0A2V7DBG5-F1
#
_cell.length_a   1.000
_cell.length_b   1.000
_cell.length_c   1.000
_cell.angle_alpha   90.00
_cell.angle_beta   90.00
_cell.angle_gamma   90.00
#
_symmetry.space_group_name_H-M   'P 1'
#
loop_
_entity.id
_entity.type
_entity.pdbx_description
1 polymer ?
#
loop_
_entity_poly.entity_id
_entity_poly.type
_entity_poly.pdbx_seq_one_letter_code
_entity_poly.pdbx_strand_id
1 'polypeptide(L)'
;MATDQQTENVGTLAVIDMAGPNAALSAFGRTHNLVISAWPAPGIERSDYLAGVRLAALKTAVHLAQTAREADPDRIEVFELPPSPRVPAELAHLPRVAYVFQIHSHQRPTGLDEGILYGDPVRRMLPTIVHPNEVLDGAVLRGFMGRSVTTWATQNHPMIRALYAQHGRTLWFAGVVVTVAHATEPERVRSAFLTAGLVAHALGADGAVLTKIGGGAPHVDMAQAAAQCEALGVKTTAIVEDMSTDGSAEGMLLFDFPGVDALVNVGSSQEPLTLPAMDRVVGADDLAPKLVGETRMTYGGLCGAIEQIGATRVMAEVR
;
A
#
# COMPACT_ATOMS: atom_id res chain seq x y z
N MET A 1 3.01 28.02 -8.70
CA MET A 1 3.08 27.37 -7.37
C MET A 1 2.68 25.92 -7.55
N ALA A 2 3.54 24.98 -7.17
CA ALA A 2 3.27 23.56 -7.30
C ALA A 2 2.83 23.01 -5.94
N THR A 3 1.56 23.19 -5.62
CA THR A 3 0.88 22.42 -4.58
C THR A 3 0.33 21.14 -5.21
N ASP A 4 0.18 20.06 -4.44
CA ASP A 4 -0.64 18.92 -4.89
C ASP A 4 -2.15 19.30 -4.99
N GLN A 5 -2.48 20.55 -4.71
CA GLN A 5 -3.77 21.22 -5.00
C GLN A 5 -3.78 21.88 -6.39
N GLN A 6 -2.86 21.54 -7.31
CA GLN A 6 -2.84 22.14 -8.65
C GLN A 6 -4.20 21.98 -9.35
N THR A 7 -4.80 23.14 -9.64
CA THR A 7 -6.21 23.40 -9.93
C THR A 7 -6.71 22.95 -11.31
N GLU A 8 -5.81 22.45 -12.15
CA GLU A 8 -6.11 22.14 -13.55
C GLU A 8 -6.62 20.71 -13.76
N ASN A 9 -6.43 19.78 -12.81
CA ASN A 9 -6.92 18.41 -12.92
C ASN A 9 -7.45 17.88 -11.59
N VAL A 10 -8.77 17.89 -11.43
CA VAL A 10 -9.47 17.28 -10.28
C VAL A 10 -9.17 15.77 -10.17
N GLY A 11 -8.81 15.12 -11.29
CA GLY A 11 -8.49 13.69 -11.35
C GLY A 11 -7.20 13.24 -10.67
N THR A 12 -6.43 14.15 -10.05
CA THR A 12 -5.21 13.81 -9.28
C THR A 12 -5.43 13.77 -7.76
N LEU A 13 -6.61 14.19 -7.27
CA LEU A 13 -6.93 14.20 -5.84
C LEU A 13 -7.73 12.96 -5.45
N ALA A 14 -7.28 12.30 -4.38
CA ALA A 14 -8.08 11.29 -3.72
C ALA A 14 -9.13 11.97 -2.83
N VAL A 15 -10.40 11.66 -3.06
CA VAL A 15 -11.55 12.17 -2.29
C VAL A 15 -11.98 11.13 -1.26
N ILE A 16 -12.55 11.58 -0.14
CA ILE A 16 -13.27 10.71 0.80
C ILE A 16 -14.74 11.10 0.73
N ASP A 17 -15.59 10.17 0.30
CA ASP A 17 -17.03 10.33 0.44
C ASP A 17 -17.43 10.05 1.90
N MET A 18 -17.95 11.07 2.58
CA MET A 18 -18.27 11.03 4.02
C MET A 18 -19.74 10.76 4.31
N ALA A 19 -20.63 11.06 3.36
CA ALA A 19 -22.07 11.08 3.58
C ALA A 19 -22.84 10.40 2.44
N GLY A 20 -22.23 10.25 1.27
CA GLY A 20 -22.81 9.59 0.12
C GLY A 20 -22.69 8.06 0.18
N PRO A 21 -23.24 7.39 -0.85
CA PRO A 21 -23.27 5.93 -0.91
C PRO A 21 -21.87 5.30 -0.98
N ASN A 22 -20.86 6.06 -1.40
CA ASN A 22 -19.51 5.53 -1.60
C ASN A 22 -18.69 5.53 -0.30
N ALA A 23 -19.22 6.09 0.79
CA ALA A 23 -18.58 6.10 2.11
C ALA A 23 -18.23 4.70 2.62
N ALA A 24 -18.99 3.67 2.23
CA ALA A 24 -18.73 2.28 2.61
C ALA A 24 -17.50 1.69 1.91
N LEU A 25 -17.13 2.22 0.75
CA LEU A 25 -15.97 1.76 -0.04
C LEU A 25 -14.65 2.24 0.55
N SER A 26 -14.67 3.17 1.50
CA SER A 26 -13.49 3.69 2.16
C SER A 26 -13.45 3.33 3.65
N ALA A 27 -12.25 3.10 4.19
CA ALA A 27 -12.07 3.02 5.64
C ALA A 27 -12.36 4.37 6.35
N PHE A 28 -12.29 5.48 5.61
CA PHE A 28 -12.37 6.83 6.17
C PHE A 28 -13.78 7.43 6.08
N GLY A 29 -14.68 6.87 5.27
CA GLY A 29 -16.01 7.44 5.05
C GLY A 29 -16.90 7.48 6.30
N ARG A 30 -16.53 6.76 7.36
CA ARG A 30 -17.28 6.69 8.64
C ARG A 30 -16.45 7.14 9.85
N THR A 31 -15.25 7.67 9.64
CA THR A 31 -14.37 8.15 10.72
C THR A 31 -14.56 9.64 10.97
N HIS A 32 -14.11 10.14 12.11
CA HIS A 32 -13.95 11.58 12.31
C HIS A 32 -12.62 12.02 11.69
N ASN A 33 -12.68 12.65 10.52
CA ASN A 33 -11.49 13.08 9.78
C ASN A 33 -11.14 14.53 10.09
N LEU A 34 -9.87 14.76 10.42
CA LEU A 34 -9.29 16.10 10.55
C LEU A 34 -8.53 16.44 9.27
N VAL A 35 -8.84 17.58 8.67
CA VAL A 35 -8.23 18.02 7.41
C VAL A 35 -7.27 19.17 7.70
N ILE A 36 -6.02 19.02 7.26
CA ILE A 36 -5.00 20.07 7.34
C ILE A 36 -4.98 20.78 5.99
N SER A 37 -5.43 22.03 5.96
CA SER A 37 -5.29 22.92 4.80
C SER A 37 -4.10 23.84 5.02
N ALA A 38 -3.12 23.80 4.12
CA ALA A 38 -1.89 24.57 4.19
C ALA A 38 -1.49 25.07 2.81
N TRP A 39 -0.83 26.22 2.75
CA TRP A 39 -0.33 26.81 1.51
C TRP A 39 1.17 27.11 1.64
N PRO A 40 1.96 26.87 0.59
CA PRO A 40 3.38 27.20 0.61
C PRO A 40 3.57 28.71 0.61
N ALA A 41 4.57 29.17 1.36
CA ALA A 41 5.04 30.56 1.24
C ALA A 41 5.64 30.81 -0.15
N PRO A 42 5.72 32.07 -0.62
CA PRO A 42 6.37 32.40 -1.89
C PRO A 42 7.79 31.85 -1.97
N GLY A 43 8.14 31.21 -3.09
CA GLY A 43 9.48 30.66 -3.33
C GLY A 43 9.75 29.28 -2.68
N ILE A 44 8.76 28.67 -2.02
CA ILE A 44 8.89 27.31 -1.50
C ILE A 44 8.67 26.29 -2.63
N GLU A 45 9.61 25.37 -2.77
CA GLU A 45 9.55 24.27 -3.73
C GLU A 45 8.52 23.20 -3.33
N ARG A 46 8.01 22.46 -4.31
CA ARG A 46 6.99 21.42 -4.07
C ARG A 46 7.44 20.39 -3.05
N SER A 47 8.71 19.96 -3.10
CA SER A 47 9.25 18.96 -2.18
C SER A 47 9.17 19.43 -0.73
N ASP A 48 9.63 20.64 -0.46
CA ASP A 48 9.65 21.25 0.88
C ASP A 48 8.23 21.46 1.41
N TYR A 49 7.31 21.90 0.54
CA TYR A 49 5.89 22.00 0.87
C TYR A 49 5.30 20.66 1.31
N LEU A 50 5.52 19.58 0.53
CA LEU A 50 4.98 18.26 0.84
C LEU A 50 5.60 17.64 2.10
N ALA A 51 6.90 17.87 2.31
CA ALA A 51 7.58 17.50 3.55
C ALA A 51 6.99 18.24 4.75
N GLY A 52 6.76 19.56 4.62
CA GLY A 52 6.12 20.38 5.66
C GLY A 52 4.71 19.92 6.01
N VAL A 53 3.86 19.67 5.00
CA VAL A 53 2.49 19.15 5.20
C VAL A 53 2.52 17.76 5.84
N ARG A 54 3.41 16.87 5.41
CA ARG A 54 3.59 15.54 6.02
C ARG A 54 3.98 15.67 7.49
N LEU A 55 4.95 16.51 7.81
CA LEU A 55 5.40 16.71 9.19
C LEU A 55 4.27 17.27 10.07
N ALA A 56 3.46 18.21 9.56
CA ALA A 56 2.29 18.71 10.25
C ALA A 56 1.24 17.61 10.49
N ALA A 57 1.00 16.74 9.50
CA ALA A 57 0.08 15.60 9.62
C ALA A 57 0.58 14.58 10.64
N LEU A 58 1.87 14.23 10.64
CA LEU A 58 2.47 13.31 11.61
C LEU A 58 2.39 13.86 13.04
N LYS A 59 2.73 15.14 13.25
CA LYS A 59 2.61 15.80 14.56
C LYS A 59 1.17 15.81 15.05
N THR A 60 0.22 16.12 14.17
CA THR A 60 -1.22 16.09 14.47
C THR A 60 -1.68 14.70 14.86
N ALA A 61 -1.27 13.66 14.10
CA ALA A 61 -1.62 12.27 14.41
C ALA A 61 -1.10 11.84 15.79
N VAL A 62 0.17 12.14 16.11
CA VAL A 62 0.75 11.86 17.43
C VAL A 62 0.02 12.61 18.54
N HIS A 63 -0.30 13.89 18.33
CA HIS A 63 -1.03 14.69 19.32
C HIS A 63 -2.42 14.13 19.61
N LEU A 64 -3.16 13.71 18.58
CA LEU A 64 -4.46 13.06 18.73
C LEU A 64 -4.32 11.70 19.43
N ALA A 65 -3.34 10.88 19.05
CA ALA A 65 -3.12 9.58 19.70
C ALA A 65 -2.81 9.71 21.20
N GLN A 66 -2.09 10.76 21.60
CA GLN A 66 -1.78 11.03 23.01
C GLN A 66 -3.03 11.25 23.87
N THR A 67 -4.14 11.72 23.30
CA THR A 67 -5.38 11.93 24.08
C THR A 67 -6.04 10.61 24.49
N ALA A 68 -5.68 9.49 23.85
CA ALA A 68 -6.17 8.15 24.16
C ALA A 68 -5.18 7.30 24.98
N ARG A 69 -4.02 7.86 25.37
CA ARG A 69 -2.92 7.09 26.00
C ARG A 69 -3.32 6.36 27.28
N GLU A 70 -4.15 7.01 28.11
CA GLU A 70 -4.58 6.49 29.42
C GLU A 70 -6.00 5.90 29.38
N ALA A 71 -6.62 5.82 28.19
CA ALA A 71 -7.95 5.23 28.03
C ALA A 71 -7.83 3.71 27.93
N ASP A 72 -8.75 2.98 28.58
CA ASP A 72 -8.83 1.53 28.42
C ASP A 72 -9.25 1.18 26.98
N PRO A 73 -8.52 0.28 26.28
CA PRO A 73 -8.88 -0.12 24.92
C PRO A 73 -10.10 -1.05 24.92
N ASP A 74 -11.01 -0.85 23.97
CA ASP A 74 -12.15 -1.76 23.77
C ASP A 74 -11.72 -3.18 23.38
N ARG A 75 -10.55 -3.31 22.74
CA ARG A 75 -9.98 -4.56 22.26
C ARG A 75 -8.46 -4.52 22.27
N ILE A 76 -7.86 -5.62 22.70
CA ILE A 76 -6.41 -5.85 22.65
C ILE A 76 -6.13 -6.99 21.68
N GLU A 77 -5.19 -6.76 20.76
CA GLU A 77 -4.59 -7.78 19.91
C GLU A 77 -3.10 -7.85 20.20
N VAL A 78 -2.56 -9.07 20.31
CA VAL A 78 -1.14 -9.30 20.55
C VAL A 78 -0.51 -9.87 19.28
N PHE A 79 0.49 -9.16 18.75
CA PHE A 79 1.25 -9.55 17.57
C PHE A 79 2.66 -9.94 18.00
N GLU A 80 2.86 -11.23 18.29
CA GLU A 80 4.13 -11.76 18.73
C GLU A 80 4.74 -12.65 17.65
N LEU A 81 5.99 -12.36 17.31
CA LEU A 81 6.82 -13.18 16.43
C LEU A 81 8.19 -13.29 17.09
N PRO A 82 8.65 -14.51 17.44
CA PRO A 82 9.91 -14.65 18.15
C PRO A 82 11.07 -14.19 17.26
N PRO A 83 12.12 -13.56 17.83
CA PRO A 83 13.27 -13.06 17.08
C PRO A 83 14.13 -14.17 16.44
N SER A 84 13.86 -15.43 16.79
CA SER A 84 14.61 -16.58 16.29
C SER A 84 14.02 -17.08 14.96
N PRO A 85 14.84 -17.28 13.91
CA PRO A 85 14.40 -17.91 12.67
C PRO A 85 14.09 -19.41 12.83
N ARG A 86 14.33 -19.98 14.03
CA ARG A 86 14.06 -21.39 14.34
C ARG A 86 12.60 -21.58 14.69
N VAL A 87 11.94 -22.42 13.91
CA VAL A 87 10.60 -22.92 14.19
C VAL A 87 10.71 -23.93 15.33
N PRO A 88 9.86 -23.86 16.37
CA PRO A 88 9.77 -24.89 17.39
C PRO A 88 9.55 -26.27 16.78
N ALA A 89 10.13 -27.32 17.35
CA ALA A 89 10.07 -28.67 16.76
C ALA A 89 8.63 -29.16 16.58
N GLU A 90 7.75 -28.80 17.53
CA GLU A 90 6.32 -29.08 17.52
C GLU A 90 5.58 -28.40 16.36
N LEU A 91 6.08 -27.28 15.83
CA LEU A 91 5.49 -26.52 14.72
C LEU A 91 6.24 -26.71 13.40
N ALA A 92 7.28 -27.55 13.36
CA ALA A 92 8.09 -27.78 12.17
C ALA A 92 7.32 -28.41 11.00
N HIS A 93 6.10 -28.91 11.24
CA HIS A 93 5.20 -29.44 10.22
C HIS A 93 4.41 -28.35 9.49
N LEU A 94 4.35 -27.12 10.02
CA LEU A 94 3.64 -26.01 9.40
C LEU A 94 4.48 -25.40 8.26
N PRO A 95 3.87 -25.06 7.12
CA PRO A 95 4.58 -24.35 6.06
C PRO A 95 5.02 -22.96 6.54
N ARG A 96 6.26 -22.60 6.26
CA ARG A 96 6.80 -21.27 6.55
C ARG A 96 6.37 -20.29 5.46
N VAL A 97 5.70 -19.21 5.82
CA VAL A 97 5.17 -18.24 4.85
C VAL A 97 5.78 -16.87 5.09
N ALA A 98 6.41 -16.31 4.06
CA ALA A 98 6.91 -14.93 4.06
C ALA A 98 5.91 -13.98 3.39
N TYR A 99 6.08 -12.68 3.63
CA TYR A 99 5.33 -11.63 2.96
C TYR A 99 6.28 -10.69 2.22
N VAL A 100 6.05 -10.46 0.93
CA VAL A 100 6.80 -9.50 0.12
C VAL A 100 5.92 -8.28 -0.16
N PHE A 101 6.37 -7.13 0.32
CA PHE A 101 5.64 -5.88 0.30
C PHE A 101 6.40 -4.82 -0.48
N GLN A 102 5.96 -4.50 -1.69
CA GLN A 102 6.56 -3.43 -2.48
C GLN A 102 6.03 -2.05 -2.07
N ILE A 103 6.85 -1.29 -1.35
CA ILE A 103 6.44 -0.09 -0.59
C ILE A 103 6.44 1.21 -1.41
N HIS A 104 7.05 1.22 -2.60
CA HIS A 104 7.10 2.39 -3.47
C HIS A 104 7.40 2.02 -4.93
N SER A 105 7.14 2.93 -5.86
CA SER A 105 7.47 2.79 -7.29
C SER A 105 8.37 3.92 -7.79
N HIS A 106 9.54 3.57 -8.32
CA HIS A 106 10.48 4.51 -8.96
C HIS A 106 10.08 4.94 -10.37
N GLN A 107 8.86 4.62 -10.84
CA GLN A 107 8.24 5.38 -11.93
C GLN A 107 8.25 6.89 -11.64
N ARG A 108 8.24 7.26 -10.34
CA ARG A 108 8.68 8.56 -9.85
C ARG A 108 9.74 8.33 -8.75
N PRO A 109 10.99 8.75 -8.94
CA PRO A 109 12.00 8.72 -7.88
C PRO A 109 11.52 9.49 -6.65
N THR A 110 11.88 9.01 -5.46
CA THR A 110 11.62 9.74 -4.22
C THR A 110 12.41 11.04 -4.16
N GLY A 111 11.80 12.10 -3.63
CA GLY A 111 12.50 13.31 -3.23
C GLY A 111 13.45 13.05 -2.05
N LEU A 112 14.37 13.98 -1.78
CA LEU A 112 15.31 13.86 -0.65
C LEU A 112 14.57 13.82 0.69
N ASP A 113 13.53 14.63 0.84
CA ASP A 113 12.71 14.71 2.06
C ASP A 113 11.45 13.83 2.01
N GLU A 114 11.40 12.89 1.05
CA GLU A 114 10.29 11.94 0.90
C GLU A 114 10.57 10.66 1.70
N GLY A 115 10.61 10.78 3.02
CA GLY A 115 10.85 9.67 3.93
C GLY A 115 9.77 8.59 3.87
N ILE A 116 10.12 7.39 3.43
CA ILE A 116 9.20 6.26 3.21
C ILE A 116 9.50 5.11 4.18
N LEU A 117 10.77 4.74 4.37
CA LEU A 117 11.18 3.64 5.26
C LEU A 117 12.09 4.17 6.36
N TYR A 118 11.66 4.08 7.62
CA TYR A 118 12.33 4.67 8.80
C TYR A 118 12.67 6.17 8.66
N GLY A 119 11.86 6.90 7.90
CA GLY A 119 12.08 8.32 7.62
C GLY A 119 13.04 8.60 6.46
N ASP A 120 13.68 7.59 5.89
CA ASP A 120 14.59 7.75 4.75
C ASP A 120 13.87 7.55 3.41
N PRO A 121 14.31 8.26 2.35
CA PRO A 121 13.85 8.02 1.00
C PRO A 121 14.39 6.68 0.48
N VAL A 122 13.54 5.91 -0.20
CA VAL A 122 13.87 4.53 -0.64
C VAL A 122 14.55 4.46 -2.01
N ARG A 123 15.30 5.49 -2.39
CA ARG A 123 15.94 5.56 -3.71
C ARG A 123 17.03 4.50 -3.84
N ARG A 124 16.96 3.66 -4.88
CA ARG A 124 17.85 2.50 -5.08
C ARG A 124 17.87 1.51 -3.90
N MET A 125 16.82 1.50 -3.09
CA MET A 125 16.67 0.54 -1.99
C MET A 125 16.79 -0.89 -2.54
N LEU A 126 17.61 -1.71 -1.86
CA LEU A 126 17.63 -3.15 -2.09
C LEU A 126 16.56 -3.82 -1.21
N PRO A 127 16.02 -4.98 -1.63
CA PRO A 127 15.12 -5.77 -0.80
C PRO A 127 15.69 -5.95 0.61
N THR A 128 14.85 -5.72 1.63
CA THR A 128 15.28 -5.72 3.03
C THR A 128 14.26 -6.46 3.88
N ILE A 129 14.73 -7.28 4.82
CA ILE A 129 13.85 -7.92 5.81
C ILE A 129 13.53 -6.91 6.90
N VAL A 130 12.25 -6.78 7.24
CA VAL A 130 11.76 -6.01 8.38
C VAL A 130 10.86 -6.88 9.24
N HIS A 131 10.83 -6.63 10.54
CA HIS A 131 9.87 -7.28 11.39
C HIS A 131 8.45 -6.76 11.07
N PRO A 132 7.42 -7.62 10.98
CA PRO A 132 6.06 -7.18 10.67
C PRO A 132 5.51 -6.10 11.61
N ASN A 133 5.87 -6.14 12.90
CA ASN A 133 5.49 -5.08 13.85
C ASN A 133 6.11 -3.72 13.51
N GLU A 134 7.28 -3.67 12.88
CA GLU A 134 7.87 -2.38 12.49
C GLU A 134 7.00 -1.69 11.43
N VAL A 135 6.38 -2.46 10.53
CA VAL A 135 5.40 -1.93 9.56
C VAL A 135 4.15 -1.41 10.29
N LEU A 136 3.62 -2.18 11.23
CA LEU A 136 2.44 -1.80 12.03
C LEU A 136 2.71 -0.56 12.91
N ASP A 137 3.93 -0.43 13.44
CA ASP A 137 4.39 0.67 14.29
C ASP A 137 4.73 1.94 13.48
N GLY A 138 4.64 1.88 12.14
CA GLY A 138 4.80 3.05 11.27
C GLY A 138 6.20 3.25 10.68
N ALA A 139 7.02 2.20 10.60
CA ALA A 139 8.30 2.27 9.88
C ALA A 139 8.12 2.58 8.39
N VAL A 140 6.96 2.23 7.80
CA VAL A 140 6.63 2.48 6.40
C VAL A 140 5.54 3.53 6.27
N LEU A 141 5.84 4.62 5.57
CA LEU A 141 4.90 5.67 5.21
C LEU A 141 4.66 5.67 3.70
N ARG A 142 3.49 6.14 3.25
CA ARG A 142 3.26 6.35 1.81
C ARG A 142 4.24 7.37 1.23
N GLY A 143 4.56 7.25 -0.06
CA GLY A 143 5.18 8.33 -0.82
C GLY A 143 4.26 9.57 -0.91
N PHE A 144 4.82 10.70 -1.34
CA PHE A 144 4.07 11.93 -1.59
C PHE A 144 2.97 11.68 -2.64
N MET A 145 3.32 11.00 -3.73
CA MET A 145 2.37 10.52 -4.73
C MET A 145 1.84 9.14 -4.33
N GLY A 146 0.86 9.09 -3.42
CA GLY A 146 0.21 7.83 -3.07
C GLY A 146 -0.88 7.52 -4.06
N ARG A 147 -0.53 6.64 -5.00
CA ARG A 147 -1.43 5.94 -5.92
C ARG A 147 -2.27 4.95 -5.11
N SER A 148 -3.35 5.45 -4.52
CA SER A 148 -4.32 4.64 -3.77
C SER A 148 -3.72 3.86 -2.59
N VAL A 149 -2.62 4.36 -2.00
CA VAL A 149 -2.04 3.83 -0.76
C VAL A 149 -2.16 4.84 0.37
N THR A 150 -2.52 4.38 1.57
CA THR A 150 -2.57 5.22 2.78
C THR A 150 -1.64 4.72 3.87
N THR A 151 -1.00 5.64 4.62
CA THR A 151 -0.24 5.28 5.82
C THR A 151 -1.12 4.51 6.82
N TRP A 152 -2.41 4.87 6.92
CA TRP A 152 -3.35 4.15 7.77
C TRP A 152 -3.47 2.68 7.37
N ALA A 153 -3.61 2.36 6.07
CA ALA A 153 -3.69 0.97 5.62
C ALA A 153 -2.37 0.23 5.83
N THR A 154 -1.22 0.90 5.67
CA THR A 154 0.10 0.33 5.98
C THR A 154 0.27 0.01 7.47
N GLN A 155 -0.23 0.86 8.38
CA GLN A 155 -0.19 0.59 9.83
C GLN A 155 -1.28 -0.39 10.29
N ASN A 156 -2.39 -0.50 9.55
CA ASN A 156 -3.48 -1.47 9.77
C ASN A 156 -3.40 -2.64 8.79
N HIS A 157 -2.19 -3.09 8.50
CA HIS A 157 -1.88 -3.90 7.33
C HIS A 157 -2.67 -5.23 7.30
N PRO A 158 -3.59 -5.44 6.35
CA PRO A 158 -4.48 -6.61 6.38
C PRO A 158 -3.73 -7.92 6.14
N MET A 159 -2.75 -7.94 5.22
CA MET A 159 -1.92 -9.13 5.01
C MET A 159 -1.12 -9.54 6.24
N ILE A 160 -0.43 -8.60 6.90
CA ILE A 160 0.35 -8.88 8.11
C ILE A 160 -0.58 -9.40 9.22
N ARG A 161 -1.73 -8.75 9.44
CA ARG A 161 -2.71 -9.19 10.44
C ARG A 161 -3.29 -10.56 10.13
N ALA A 162 -3.59 -10.86 8.87
CA ALA A 162 -4.08 -12.18 8.45
C ALA A 162 -3.02 -13.28 8.65
N LEU A 163 -1.76 -12.99 8.32
CA LEU A 163 -0.64 -13.93 8.53
C LEU A 163 -0.39 -14.17 10.03
N TYR A 164 -0.47 -13.14 10.86
CA TYR A 164 -0.44 -13.29 12.31
C TYR A 164 -1.59 -14.15 12.84
N ALA A 165 -2.81 -13.95 12.35
CA ALA A 165 -3.97 -14.72 12.77
C ALA A 165 -3.87 -16.22 12.45
N GLN A 166 -2.99 -16.59 11.51
CA GLN A 166 -2.72 -17.96 11.07
C GLN A 166 -1.38 -18.52 11.59
N HIS A 167 -0.50 -17.66 12.13
CA HIS A 167 0.79 -18.04 12.70
C HIS A 167 0.62 -19.05 13.84
N GLY A 168 1.35 -20.17 13.76
CA GLY A 168 1.28 -21.28 14.71
C GLY A 168 0.03 -22.15 14.59
N ARG A 169 -0.85 -21.89 13.61
CA ARG A 169 -2.10 -22.64 13.40
C ARG A 169 -2.09 -23.41 12.09
N THR A 170 -1.93 -22.69 10.98
CA THR A 170 -1.95 -23.26 9.62
C THR A 170 -0.65 -22.96 8.86
N LEU A 171 0.11 -21.98 9.34
CA LEU A 171 1.42 -21.60 8.81
C LEU A 171 2.33 -21.08 9.92
N TRP A 172 3.62 -21.00 9.64
CA TRP A 172 4.57 -20.24 10.43
C TRP A 172 4.92 -18.95 9.69
N PHE A 173 4.42 -17.81 10.16
CA PHE A 173 4.76 -16.51 9.57
C PHE A 173 6.27 -16.24 9.75
N ALA A 174 7.00 -16.17 8.64
CA ALA A 174 8.46 -16.12 8.64
C ALA A 174 9.02 -14.69 8.73
N GLY A 175 8.26 -13.69 8.30
CA GLY A 175 8.67 -12.28 8.30
C GLY A 175 8.26 -11.53 7.04
N VAL A 176 8.68 -10.28 6.93
CA VAL A 176 8.36 -9.39 5.82
C VAL A 176 9.63 -9.00 5.07
N VAL A 177 9.59 -9.05 3.74
CA VAL A 177 10.59 -8.46 2.84
C VAL A 177 9.98 -7.24 2.17
N VAL A 178 10.52 -6.07 2.44
CA VAL A 178 10.13 -4.84 1.75
C VAL A 178 10.95 -4.63 0.49
N THR A 179 10.29 -4.21 -0.60
CA THR A 179 10.91 -3.97 -1.90
C THR A 179 10.41 -2.65 -2.50
N VAL A 180 10.97 -2.23 -3.64
CA VAL A 180 10.47 -1.11 -4.45
C VAL A 180 10.38 -1.54 -5.91
N ALA A 181 9.46 -0.94 -6.66
CA ALA A 181 9.44 -1.11 -8.10
C ALA A 181 10.54 -0.26 -8.73
N HIS A 182 11.40 -0.87 -9.54
CA HIS A 182 12.53 -0.22 -10.17
C HIS A 182 12.18 0.30 -11.57
N ALA A 183 12.88 1.36 -11.97
CA ALA A 183 12.65 2.02 -13.26
C ALA A 183 13.32 1.27 -14.42
N THR A 184 14.43 0.59 -14.16
CA THR A 184 15.21 -0.11 -15.19
C THR A 184 15.17 -1.62 -15.01
N GLU A 185 15.26 -2.34 -16.12
CA GLU A 185 15.22 -3.80 -16.15
C GLU A 185 16.41 -4.45 -15.38
N PRO A 186 17.67 -3.97 -15.49
CA PRO A 186 18.76 -4.53 -14.69
C PRO A 186 18.58 -4.37 -13.17
N GLU A 187 17.98 -3.26 -12.72
CA GLU A 187 17.65 -3.05 -11.30
C GLU A 187 16.55 -4.00 -10.85
N ARG A 188 15.53 -4.19 -11.69
CA ARG A 188 14.41 -5.10 -11.44
C ARG A 188 14.88 -6.55 -11.31
N VAL A 189 15.66 -7.05 -12.26
CA VAL A 189 16.22 -8.41 -12.24
C VAL A 189 17.05 -8.64 -10.98
N ARG A 190 17.91 -7.68 -10.63
CA ARG A 190 18.70 -7.74 -9.38
C ARG A 190 17.81 -7.77 -8.15
N SER A 191 16.78 -6.93 -8.09
CA SER A 191 15.85 -6.87 -6.97
C SER A 191 15.05 -8.17 -6.82
N ALA A 192 14.57 -8.76 -7.92
CA ALA A 192 13.86 -10.03 -7.92
C ALA A 192 14.74 -11.17 -7.39
N PHE A 193 15.99 -11.26 -7.86
CA PHE A 193 16.95 -12.27 -7.39
C PHE A 193 17.26 -12.15 -5.90
N LEU A 194 17.52 -10.92 -5.42
CA LEU A 194 17.77 -10.66 -3.99
C LEU A 194 16.53 -10.98 -3.14
N THR A 195 15.33 -10.61 -3.61
CA THR A 195 14.07 -10.90 -2.91
C THR A 195 13.89 -12.41 -2.75
N ALA A 196 14.06 -13.17 -3.82
CA ALA A 196 13.93 -14.63 -3.78
C ALA A 196 14.96 -15.28 -2.84
N GLY A 197 16.20 -14.81 -2.84
CA GLY A 197 17.23 -15.28 -1.90
C GLY A 197 16.89 -14.99 -0.43
N LEU A 198 16.37 -13.79 -0.12
CA LEU A 198 15.91 -13.45 1.24
C LEU A 198 14.74 -14.35 1.67
N VAL A 199 13.77 -14.56 0.78
CA VAL A 199 12.60 -15.39 1.07
C VAL A 199 12.99 -16.87 1.25
N ALA A 200 13.70 -17.45 0.28
CA ALA A 200 14.01 -18.87 0.26
C ALA A 200 15.12 -19.28 1.24
N HIS A 201 16.13 -18.43 1.45
CA HIS A 201 17.33 -18.82 2.21
C HIS A 201 17.45 -18.12 3.55
N ALA A 202 17.18 -16.81 3.62
CA ALA A 202 17.27 -16.10 4.90
C ALA A 202 16.05 -16.37 5.80
N LEU A 203 14.85 -16.32 5.21
CA LEU A 203 13.60 -16.63 5.91
C LEU A 203 13.24 -18.12 5.85
N GLY A 204 13.85 -18.89 4.95
CA GLY A 204 13.58 -20.33 4.80
C GLY A 204 12.11 -20.60 4.52
N ALA A 205 11.46 -19.78 3.70
CA ALA A 205 10.02 -19.86 3.48
C ALA A 205 9.69 -20.96 2.45
N ASP A 206 8.62 -21.70 2.71
CA ASP A 206 8.00 -22.64 1.77
C ASP A 206 6.98 -21.94 0.86
N GLY A 207 6.43 -20.81 1.34
CA GLY A 207 5.52 -19.96 0.57
C GLY A 207 5.75 -18.47 0.76
N ALA A 208 5.29 -17.65 -0.17
CA ALA A 208 5.35 -16.20 -0.10
C ALA A 208 4.09 -15.55 -0.67
N VAL A 209 3.53 -14.60 0.08
CA VAL A 209 2.46 -13.73 -0.44
C VAL A 209 3.08 -12.43 -0.91
N LEU A 210 2.69 -11.95 -2.09
CA LEU A 210 3.25 -10.74 -2.69
C LEU A 210 2.18 -9.69 -2.93
N THR A 211 2.51 -8.44 -2.64
CA THR A 211 1.67 -7.26 -2.90
C THR A 211 2.51 -6.12 -3.43
N LYS A 212 1.83 -5.16 -4.05
CA LYS A 212 2.45 -4.00 -4.67
C LYS A 212 1.64 -2.74 -4.46
N ILE A 213 2.30 -1.60 -4.63
CA ILE A 213 1.66 -0.28 -4.70
C ILE A 213 1.82 0.27 -6.13
N GLY A 214 0.70 0.67 -6.74
CA GLY A 214 0.64 1.26 -8.08
C GLY A 214 0.63 0.23 -9.22
N GLY A 215 0.38 0.66 -10.45
CA GLY A 215 0.27 -0.24 -11.62
C GLY A 215 1.37 -0.07 -12.67
N GLY A 216 1.44 -1.00 -13.62
CA GLY A 216 2.46 -1.00 -14.68
C GLY A 216 3.76 -1.66 -14.23
N ALA A 217 4.86 -0.90 -14.09
CA ALA A 217 6.14 -1.44 -13.63
C ALA A 217 6.04 -2.21 -12.29
N PRO A 218 5.37 -1.68 -11.25
CA PRO A 218 5.08 -2.41 -10.01
C PRO A 218 4.54 -3.84 -10.16
N HIS A 219 3.69 -4.09 -11.17
CA HIS A 219 3.15 -5.41 -11.43
C HIS A 219 4.23 -6.36 -11.95
N VAL A 220 5.05 -5.90 -12.89
CA VAL A 220 6.12 -6.72 -13.48
C VAL A 220 7.23 -6.99 -12.47
N ASP A 221 7.62 -6.01 -11.65
CA ASP A 221 8.59 -6.19 -10.57
C ASP A 221 8.14 -7.28 -9.57
N MET A 222 6.88 -7.19 -9.10
CA MET A 222 6.29 -8.18 -8.20
C MET A 222 6.24 -9.57 -8.85
N ALA A 223 5.81 -9.66 -10.10
CA ALA A 223 5.71 -10.93 -10.83
C ALA A 223 7.08 -11.58 -11.07
N GLN A 224 8.11 -10.78 -11.40
CA GLN A 224 9.48 -11.29 -11.52
C GLN A 224 10.03 -11.78 -10.19
N ALA A 225 9.76 -11.08 -9.08
CA ALA A 225 10.12 -11.56 -7.74
C ALA A 225 9.40 -12.88 -7.39
N ALA A 226 8.11 -13.00 -7.71
CA ALA A 226 7.35 -14.23 -7.53
C ALA A 226 7.94 -15.39 -8.35
N ALA A 227 8.23 -15.18 -9.64
CA ALA A 227 8.82 -16.19 -10.52
C ALA A 227 10.20 -16.66 -10.03
N GLN A 228 11.03 -15.74 -9.51
CA GLN A 228 12.31 -16.11 -8.91
C GLN A 228 12.14 -16.91 -7.61
N CYS A 229 11.10 -16.63 -6.81
CA CYS A 229 10.76 -17.45 -5.64
C CYS A 229 10.33 -18.87 -6.04
N GLU A 230 9.44 -19.02 -7.05
CA GLU A 230 9.03 -20.34 -7.57
C GLU A 230 10.22 -21.13 -8.12
N ALA A 231 11.15 -20.47 -8.81
CA ALA A 231 12.37 -21.11 -9.31
C ALA A 231 13.27 -21.66 -8.19
N LEU A 232 13.15 -21.13 -6.97
CA LEU A 232 13.83 -21.64 -5.76
C LEU A 232 12.96 -22.60 -4.95
N GLY A 233 11.79 -23.00 -5.46
CA GLY A 233 10.88 -23.94 -4.80
C GLY A 233 9.91 -23.31 -3.79
N VAL A 234 9.83 -21.98 -3.70
CA VAL A 234 8.91 -21.27 -2.81
C VAL A 234 7.59 -21.02 -3.53
N LYS A 235 6.47 -21.49 -2.98
CA LYS A 235 5.14 -21.28 -3.56
C LYS A 235 4.64 -19.86 -3.38
N THR A 236 4.14 -19.25 -4.43
CA THR A 236 3.80 -17.83 -4.44
C THR A 236 2.32 -17.59 -4.61
N THR A 237 1.82 -16.51 -4.03
CA THR A 237 0.50 -15.95 -4.35
C THR A 237 0.65 -14.45 -4.46
N ALA A 238 0.13 -13.86 -5.54
CA ALA A 238 0.25 -12.42 -5.79
C ALA A 238 -1.11 -11.74 -5.79
N ILE A 239 -1.19 -10.60 -5.11
CA ILE A 239 -2.36 -9.72 -5.15
C ILE A 239 -2.18 -8.76 -6.33
N VAL A 240 -3.05 -8.89 -7.32
CA VAL A 240 -3.05 -8.10 -8.55
C VAL A 240 -4.29 -7.21 -8.62
N GLU A 241 -4.16 -6.15 -9.39
CA GLU A 241 -5.25 -5.26 -9.78
C GLU A 241 -5.46 -5.40 -11.28
N ASP A 242 -6.69 -5.32 -11.74
CA ASP A 242 -7.04 -5.24 -13.16
C ASP A 242 -6.52 -3.91 -13.74
N MET A 243 -5.58 -4.02 -14.68
CA MET A 243 -4.94 -2.88 -15.35
C MET A 243 -5.57 -2.55 -16.71
N SER A 244 -6.64 -3.24 -17.10
CA SER A 244 -7.33 -2.97 -18.35
C SER A 244 -7.99 -1.60 -18.29
N THR A 245 -7.86 -0.85 -19.38
CA THR A 245 -8.61 0.40 -19.59
C THR A 245 -9.86 0.18 -20.44
N ASP A 246 -9.98 -1.00 -21.03
CA ASP A 246 -11.01 -1.40 -21.98
C ASP A 246 -11.76 -2.69 -21.57
N GLY A 247 -11.41 -3.28 -20.42
CA GLY A 247 -11.99 -4.55 -19.95
C GLY A 247 -11.48 -5.79 -20.70
N SER A 248 -10.44 -5.68 -21.54
CA SER A 248 -9.86 -6.82 -22.25
C SER A 248 -9.13 -7.76 -21.30
N ALA A 249 -9.21 -9.08 -21.56
CA ALA A 249 -8.52 -10.08 -20.76
C ALA A 249 -6.99 -9.91 -20.82
N GLU A 250 -6.47 -9.49 -21.98
CA GLU A 250 -5.07 -9.15 -22.19
C GLU A 250 -4.66 -7.90 -21.39
N GLY A 251 -5.55 -6.92 -21.23
CA GLY A 251 -5.32 -5.74 -20.41
C GLY A 251 -5.34 -6.04 -18.91
N MET A 252 -6.06 -7.07 -18.47
CA MET A 252 -6.16 -7.45 -17.05
C MET A 252 -4.85 -8.00 -16.50
N LEU A 253 -4.10 -8.76 -17.29
CA LEU A 253 -2.87 -9.45 -16.87
C LEU A 253 -1.65 -8.92 -17.64
N LEU A 254 -0.82 -8.13 -16.96
CA LEU A 254 0.41 -7.58 -17.53
C LEU A 254 1.60 -8.56 -17.59
N PHE A 255 1.41 -9.79 -17.13
CA PHE A 255 2.46 -10.81 -17.12
C PHE A 255 1.89 -12.22 -17.23
N ASP A 256 2.71 -13.12 -17.74
CA ASP A 256 2.47 -14.57 -17.80
C ASP A 256 3.82 -15.27 -17.53
N PHE A 257 4.14 -15.47 -16.26
CA PHE A 257 5.36 -16.14 -15.84
C PHE A 257 5.04 -17.58 -15.42
N PRO A 258 5.77 -18.60 -15.94
CA PRO A 258 5.57 -19.98 -15.52
C PRO A 258 5.67 -20.14 -13.99
N GLY A 259 4.69 -20.83 -13.40
CA GLY A 259 4.62 -21.10 -11.97
C GLY A 259 3.97 -20.00 -11.12
N VAL A 260 3.73 -18.80 -11.66
CA VAL A 260 3.02 -17.72 -10.96
C VAL A 260 1.52 -17.81 -11.30
N ASP A 261 0.87 -18.86 -10.79
CA ASP A 261 -0.50 -19.25 -11.16
C ASP A 261 -1.55 -18.99 -10.07
N ALA A 262 -1.14 -18.68 -8.83
CA ALA A 262 -2.04 -18.26 -7.76
C ALA A 262 -2.15 -16.73 -7.69
N LEU A 263 -3.14 -16.18 -8.39
CA LEU A 263 -3.39 -14.73 -8.44
C LEU A 263 -4.71 -14.38 -7.76
N VAL A 264 -4.70 -13.33 -6.94
CA VAL A 264 -5.90 -12.74 -6.33
C VAL A 264 -6.12 -11.35 -6.93
N ASN A 265 -7.18 -11.19 -7.72
CA ASN A 265 -7.52 -9.91 -8.34
C ASN A 265 -8.42 -9.07 -7.43
N VAL A 266 -8.02 -7.82 -7.14
CA VAL A 266 -8.77 -6.89 -6.28
C VAL A 266 -9.69 -5.95 -7.06
N GLY A 267 -9.89 -6.16 -8.36
CA GLY A 267 -10.67 -5.30 -9.25
C GLY A 267 -9.84 -4.21 -9.91
N SER A 268 -10.51 -3.24 -10.54
CA SER A 268 -9.89 -2.18 -11.34
C SER A 268 -10.04 -0.80 -10.69
N SER A 269 -8.95 -0.03 -10.63
CA SER A 269 -9.02 1.38 -10.22
C SER A 269 -9.75 2.25 -11.25
N GLN A 270 -10.00 1.73 -12.46
CA GLN A 270 -10.65 2.44 -13.55
C GLN A 270 -12.18 2.29 -13.53
N GLU A 271 -12.72 1.46 -12.63
CA GLU A 271 -14.16 1.28 -12.50
C GLU A 271 -14.83 2.64 -12.23
N PRO A 272 -15.82 3.04 -13.05
CA PRO A 272 -16.46 4.34 -12.93
C PRO A 272 -17.27 4.46 -11.64
N LEU A 273 -17.23 5.65 -11.07
CA LEU A 273 -17.94 6.02 -9.86
C LEU A 273 -18.57 7.41 -10.03
N THR A 274 -19.74 7.61 -9.44
CA THR A 274 -20.34 8.94 -9.33
C THR A 274 -20.41 9.35 -7.86
N LEU A 275 -19.79 10.49 -7.54
CA LEU A 275 -19.99 11.17 -6.26
C LEU A 275 -21.25 12.04 -6.38
N PRO A 276 -22.21 11.92 -5.44
CA PRO A 276 -23.37 12.81 -5.44
C PRO A 276 -22.96 14.25 -5.16
N ALA A 277 -23.79 15.21 -5.54
CA ALA A 277 -23.65 16.59 -5.10
C ALA A 277 -23.72 16.67 -3.57
N MET A 278 -22.88 17.52 -2.97
CA MET A 278 -22.76 17.68 -1.52
C MET A 278 -22.80 19.17 -1.15
N ASP A 279 -23.55 19.52 -0.11
CA ASP A 279 -23.65 20.90 0.37
C ASP A 279 -22.31 21.45 0.92
N ARG A 280 -21.40 20.56 1.30
CA ARG A 280 -20.13 20.91 1.95
C ARG A 280 -19.00 20.00 1.47
N VAL A 281 -17.92 20.65 1.04
CA VAL A 281 -16.61 20.03 0.80
C VAL A 281 -15.61 20.61 1.80
N VAL A 282 -14.74 19.77 2.36
CA VAL A 282 -13.73 20.19 3.34
C VAL A 282 -12.33 19.92 2.77
N GLY A 283 -11.49 20.95 2.73
CA GLY A 283 -10.16 20.89 2.14
C GLY A 283 -10.15 21.22 0.65
N ALA A 284 -8.94 21.48 0.13
CA ALA A 284 -8.72 21.94 -1.25
C ALA A 284 -9.62 23.14 -1.60
N ASP A 285 -9.49 24.24 -0.85
CA ASP A 285 -10.44 25.37 -0.87
C ASP A 285 -10.63 26.00 -2.26
N ASP A 286 -9.64 25.87 -3.14
CA ASP A 286 -9.68 26.28 -4.54
C ASP A 286 -10.44 25.32 -5.47
N LEU A 287 -10.56 24.05 -5.09
CA LEU A 287 -11.26 22.99 -5.83
C LEU A 287 -12.61 22.61 -5.23
N ALA A 288 -12.83 22.93 -3.96
CA ALA A 288 -14.08 22.68 -3.25
C ALA A 288 -15.32 23.12 -4.05
N PRO A 289 -15.37 24.32 -4.69
CA PRO A 289 -16.52 24.72 -5.50
C PRO A 289 -16.81 23.80 -6.69
N LYS A 290 -15.79 23.16 -7.27
CA LYS A 290 -15.96 22.21 -8.39
C LYS A 290 -16.46 20.84 -7.92
N LEU A 291 -16.28 20.51 -6.64
CA LEU A 291 -16.64 19.22 -6.03
C LEU A 291 -17.99 19.24 -5.30
N VAL A 292 -18.64 20.41 -5.20
CA VAL A 292 -20.00 20.55 -4.62
C VAL A 292 -21.07 19.93 -5.52
N GLY A 293 -20.86 19.93 -6.84
CA GLY A 293 -21.75 19.29 -7.80
C GLY A 293 -21.52 17.78 -7.91
N GLU A 294 -22.42 17.11 -8.63
CA GLU A 294 -22.19 15.71 -9.04
C GLU A 294 -20.86 15.60 -9.78
N THR A 295 -20.00 14.68 -9.33
CA THR A 295 -18.68 14.49 -9.90
C THR A 295 -18.50 13.04 -10.34
N ARG A 296 -18.18 12.85 -11.62
CA ARG A 296 -17.80 11.54 -12.16
C ARG A 296 -16.30 11.32 -11.98
N MET A 297 -15.92 10.16 -11.48
CA MET A 297 -14.53 9.73 -11.31
C MET A 297 -14.43 8.21 -11.42
N THR A 298 -13.30 7.64 -11.02
CA THR A 298 -13.11 6.19 -10.91
C THR A 298 -12.76 5.81 -9.47
N TYR A 299 -12.72 4.51 -9.14
CA TYR A 299 -12.24 4.06 -7.83
C TYR A 299 -10.82 4.55 -7.48
N GLY A 300 -9.97 4.80 -8.47
CA GLY A 300 -8.65 5.41 -8.24
C GLY A 300 -8.70 6.83 -7.64
N GLY A 301 -9.81 7.55 -7.84
CA GLY A 301 -10.07 8.86 -7.24
C GLY A 301 -10.70 8.79 -5.84
N LEU A 302 -11.14 7.62 -5.38
CA LEU A 302 -11.74 7.44 -4.06
C LEU A 302 -10.72 6.82 -3.09
N CYS A 303 -10.35 7.58 -2.06
CA CYS A 303 -9.34 7.17 -1.08
C CYS A 303 -9.74 5.87 -0.37
N GLY A 304 -8.92 4.82 -0.51
CA GLY A 304 -9.12 3.52 0.14
C GLY A 304 -10.12 2.60 -0.57
N ALA A 305 -10.64 2.97 -1.74
CA ALA A 305 -11.53 2.09 -2.51
C ALA A 305 -10.78 0.86 -3.05
N ILE A 306 -9.65 1.09 -3.72
CA ILE A 306 -8.68 0.08 -4.10
C ILE A 306 -7.37 0.34 -3.36
N GLU A 307 -6.93 -0.63 -2.56
CA GLU A 307 -5.72 -0.56 -1.75
C GLU A 307 -5.00 -1.91 -1.85
N GLN A 308 -3.97 -1.92 -2.69
CA GLN A 308 -3.36 -3.13 -3.27
C GLN A 308 -2.51 -3.93 -2.28
N ILE A 309 -2.39 -3.44 -1.05
CA ILE A 309 -1.82 -4.17 0.09
C ILE A 309 -2.87 -5.04 0.82
N GLY A 310 -4.01 -5.30 0.18
CA GLY A 310 -5.08 -6.20 0.66
C GLY A 310 -6.21 -5.51 1.42
N ALA A 311 -6.31 -4.17 1.36
CA ALA A 311 -7.38 -3.43 2.06
C ALA A 311 -8.51 -2.97 1.12
N THR A 312 -8.46 -3.38 -0.15
CA THR A 312 -9.49 -3.12 -1.15
C THR A 312 -10.86 -3.61 -0.68
N ARG A 313 -11.88 -2.75 -0.82
CA ARG A 313 -13.28 -3.06 -0.42
C ARG A 313 -14.19 -3.40 -1.58
N VAL A 314 -13.63 -3.48 -2.78
CA VAL A 314 -14.31 -3.92 -3.99
C VAL A 314 -13.78 -5.31 -4.37
N MET A 315 -14.59 -6.10 -5.05
CA MET A 315 -14.16 -7.39 -5.58
C MET A 315 -14.63 -7.47 -7.03
N ALA A 316 -13.74 -7.91 -7.92
CA ALA A 316 -14.17 -8.34 -9.23
C ALA A 316 -14.78 -9.74 -9.12
N GLU A 317 -16.01 -9.89 -9.61
CA GLU A 317 -16.60 -11.21 -9.85
C GLU A 317 -16.21 -11.63 -11.27
N VAL A 318 -15.40 -12.68 -11.40
CA VAL A 318 -15.18 -13.31 -12.71
C VAL A 318 -16.45 -14.12 -13.00
N ARG A 319 -17.25 -13.66 -13.96
CA ARG A 319 -18.44 -14.37 -14.44
C ARG A 319 -18.11 -15.24 -15.65
#